data_AF-A0A2D8PD95-F1
#
_entry.id   AF-A0A2D8PD95-F1
#
_cell.length_a   1.000
_cell.length_b   1.000
_cell.length_c   1.000
_cell.angle_alpha   90.00
_cell.angle_beta   90.00
_cell.angle_gamma   90.00
#
_symmetry.space_group_name_H-M   'P 1'
#
loop_
_entity.id
_entity.type
_entity.pdbx_description
1 polymer ?
#
loop_
_entity_poly.entity_id
_entity_poly.type
_entity_poly.pdbx_seq_one_letter_code
_entity_poly.pdbx_strand_id
1 'polypeptide(L)'
;MRAGLFALATVSLAACTGGAQMANVPARVGAQFVPDERGLAIEGTAQRIDFGRSPKGVVPVLERELGRGQAIPLTGCPDGVAQQVDWDGLILTFTNERFVGWRTASARAGQACA
;
A
#
# COMPACT_ATOMS: atom_id res chain seq x y z
N MET A 1 -61.19 41.37 18.58
CA MET A 1 -60.59 42.00 17.39
C MET A 1 -59.32 41.23 17.07
N ARG A 2 -59.22 40.71 15.85
CA ARG A 2 -58.19 39.77 15.36
C ARG A 2 -57.04 40.57 14.76
N ALA A 3 -55.80 40.21 15.06
CA ALA A 3 -54.66 40.24 14.13
C ALA A 3 -53.41 39.71 14.83
N GLY A 4 -53.26 38.39 14.87
CA GLY A 4 -51.97 37.76 15.13
C GLY A 4 -51.20 37.70 13.82
N LEU A 5 -50.14 38.52 13.69
CA LEU A 5 -49.16 38.36 12.62
C LEU A 5 -48.02 37.48 13.13
N PHE A 6 -48.06 36.22 12.74
CA PHE A 6 -46.92 35.30 12.78
C PHE A 6 -45.84 35.82 11.82
N ALA A 7 -44.76 36.38 12.36
CA ALA A 7 -43.61 36.79 11.56
C ALA A 7 -42.74 35.56 11.26
N LEU A 8 -42.51 35.38 9.96
CA LEU A 8 -41.81 34.29 9.29
C LEU A 8 -40.42 34.00 9.89
N ALA A 9 -40.22 32.74 10.27
CA ALA A 9 -38.89 32.16 10.49
C ALA A 9 -38.17 31.99 9.14
N THR A 10 -37.18 32.85 8.89
CA THR A 10 -36.26 32.73 7.76
C THR A 10 -35.05 31.90 8.21
N VAL A 11 -35.09 30.60 7.90
CA VAL A 11 -33.96 29.68 8.10
C VAL A 11 -33.00 29.86 6.92
N SER A 12 -31.94 30.62 7.15
CA SER A 12 -30.82 30.78 6.21
C SER A 12 -29.93 29.54 6.26
N LEU A 13 -30.17 28.58 5.36
CA LEU A 13 -29.22 27.50 5.09
C LEU A 13 -27.98 28.09 4.38
N ALA A 14 -26.95 28.43 5.16
CA ALA A 14 -25.64 28.80 4.63
C ALA A 14 -24.99 27.55 4.01
N ALA A 15 -25.04 27.49 2.68
CA ALA A 15 -24.36 26.51 1.87
C ALA A 15 -22.94 26.99 1.51
N CYS A 16 -22.01 26.02 1.44
CA CYS A 16 -20.73 26.05 0.72
C CYS A 16 -19.67 27.03 1.28
N THR A 17 -18.45 26.61 1.60
CA THR A 17 -17.56 25.80 0.77
C THR A 17 -16.58 25.07 1.70
N GLY A 18 -16.49 23.75 1.55
CA GLY A 18 -15.33 23.02 2.02
C GLY A 18 -14.15 23.45 1.15
N GLY A 19 -13.44 24.48 1.60
CA GLY A 19 -12.12 24.81 1.07
C GLY A 19 -11.29 23.55 1.21
N ALA A 20 -11.08 22.84 0.09
CA ALA A 20 -10.05 21.84 -0.01
C ALA A 20 -8.74 22.60 0.17
N GLN A 21 -8.31 22.71 1.43
CA GLN A 21 -6.94 23.02 1.77
C GLN A 21 -6.15 21.95 1.03
N MET A 22 -5.56 22.31 -0.10
CA MET A 22 -4.44 21.57 -0.66
C MET A 22 -3.36 21.71 0.40
N ALA A 23 -3.46 20.85 1.42
CA ALA A 23 -2.36 20.58 2.30
C ALA A 23 -1.22 20.24 1.36
N ASN A 24 -0.23 21.11 1.35
CA ASN A 24 1.08 20.82 0.81
C ASN A 24 1.58 19.66 1.67
N VAL A 25 1.13 18.44 1.34
CA VAL A 25 1.59 17.22 1.96
C VAL A 25 3.06 17.20 1.58
N PRO A 26 4.00 17.37 2.53
CA PRO A 26 5.41 17.26 2.19
C PRO A 26 5.56 15.94 1.45
N ALA A 27 6.16 15.98 0.26
CA ALA A 27 6.44 14.79 -0.52
C ALA A 27 7.12 13.80 0.43
N ARG A 28 6.38 12.78 0.86
CA ARG A 28 6.93 11.81 1.80
C ARG A 28 8.06 11.18 1.02
N VAL A 29 9.28 11.33 1.52
CA VAL A 29 10.38 10.48 1.10
C VAL A 29 9.95 9.08 1.54
N GLY A 30 9.38 8.32 0.60
CA GLY A 30 8.84 6.99 0.86
C GLY A 30 9.91 6.10 1.48
N ALA A 31 9.51 5.16 2.33
CA ALA A 31 10.46 4.21 2.87
C ALA A 31 11.15 3.45 1.72
N GLN A 32 12.49 3.38 1.75
CA GLN A 32 13.24 2.59 0.78
C GLN A 32 13.35 1.16 1.29
N PHE A 33 12.94 0.20 0.46
CA PHE A 33 13.00 -1.23 0.78
C PHE A 33 14.20 -1.85 0.07
N VAL A 34 15.05 -2.52 0.85
CA VAL A 34 16.27 -3.16 0.36
C VAL A 34 16.11 -4.67 0.52
N PRO A 35 16.48 -5.47 -0.50
CA PRO A 35 16.47 -6.92 -0.38
C PRO A 35 17.34 -7.41 0.78
N ASP A 36 16.80 -8.30 1.60
CA ASP A 36 17.46 -8.90 2.78
C ASP A 36 17.26 -10.42 2.76
N GLU A 37 18.21 -11.18 3.31
CA GLU A 37 18.18 -12.65 3.32
C GLU A 37 16.92 -13.24 3.98
N ARG A 38 16.25 -12.48 4.85
CA ARG A 38 15.03 -12.88 5.56
C ARG A 38 13.79 -12.09 5.16
N GLY A 39 13.86 -11.24 4.13
CA GLY A 39 12.73 -10.45 3.66
C GLY A 39 13.14 -9.13 3.00
N LEU A 40 12.49 -8.02 3.40
CA LEU A 40 12.82 -6.67 2.91
C LEU A 40 13.22 -5.75 4.07
N ALA A 41 14.48 -5.37 4.13
CA ALA A 41 14.95 -4.38 5.08
C ALA A 41 14.43 -2.98 4.70
N ILE A 42 14.31 -2.09 5.68
CA ILE A 42 13.98 -0.69 5.45
C ILE A 42 15.25 0.13 5.63
N GLU A 43 15.70 0.79 4.56
CA GLU A 43 16.95 1.54 4.53
C GLU A 43 17.01 2.61 5.64
N GLY A 44 18.17 2.76 6.26
CA GLY A 44 18.38 3.70 7.35
C GLY A 44 17.75 3.28 8.68
N THR A 45 17.21 2.06 8.79
CA THR A 45 16.61 1.54 10.02
C THR A 45 17.07 0.10 10.32
N ALA A 46 16.80 -0.37 11.55
CA ALA A 46 16.95 -1.78 11.92
C ALA A 46 15.69 -2.62 11.63
N GLN A 47 14.70 -2.05 10.94
CA GLN A 47 13.41 -2.70 10.68
C GLN A 47 13.44 -3.52 9.39
N ARG A 48 12.59 -4.56 9.35
CA ARG A 48 12.44 -5.46 8.21
C ARG A 48 11.02 -5.99 8.12
N ILE A 49 10.54 -6.20 6.90
CA ILE A 49 9.38 -7.04 6.61
C ILE A 49 9.89 -8.48 6.43
N ASP A 50 9.73 -9.31 7.45
CA ASP A 50 10.19 -10.70 7.43
C ASP A 50 9.33 -11.60 6.51
N PHE A 51 9.93 -12.67 6.01
CA PHE A 51 9.18 -13.80 5.47
C PHE A 51 8.18 -14.35 6.50
N GLY A 52 7.05 -14.87 6.01
CA GLY A 52 5.94 -15.33 6.82
C GLY A 52 4.91 -14.24 7.17
N ARG A 53 5.21 -12.96 6.91
CA ARG A 53 4.23 -11.87 7.07
C ARG A 53 3.06 -12.03 6.09
N SER A 54 1.87 -11.60 6.51
CA SER A 54 0.67 -11.73 5.68
C SER A 54 0.73 -10.81 4.45
N PRO A 55 0.34 -11.28 3.24
CA PRO A 55 0.23 -10.45 2.04
C PRO A 55 -0.66 -9.23 2.27
N LYS A 56 -1.73 -9.38 3.06
CA LYS A 56 -2.66 -8.29 3.41
C LYS A 56 -2.01 -7.17 4.26
N GLY A 57 -0.87 -7.45 4.89
CA GLY A 57 -0.07 -6.44 5.59
C GLY A 57 1.10 -5.91 4.76
N VAL A 58 1.69 -6.76 3.90
CA VAL A 58 2.88 -6.39 3.11
C VAL A 58 2.51 -5.54 1.89
N VAL A 59 1.55 -6.01 1.08
CA VAL A 59 1.20 -5.37 -0.20
C VAL A 59 0.71 -3.92 0.00
N PRO A 60 -0.22 -3.62 0.93
CA PRO A 60 -0.68 -2.24 1.10
C PRO A 60 0.42 -1.29 1.60
N VAL A 61 1.40 -1.80 2.35
CA VAL A 61 2.55 -1.00 2.77
C VAL A 61 3.41 -0.65 1.57
N LEU A 62 3.77 -1.63 0.73
CA LEU A 62 4.55 -1.38 -0.47
C LEU A 62 3.80 -0.48 -1.45
N GLU A 63 2.49 -0.67 -1.62
CA GLU A 63 1.68 0.18 -2.49
C GLU A 63 1.64 1.65 -2.02
N ARG A 64 1.67 1.88 -0.71
CA ARG A 64 1.71 3.21 -0.13
C ARG A 64 3.06 3.90 -0.36
N GLU A 65 4.16 3.17 -0.25
CA GLU A 65 5.51 3.74 -0.30
C GLU A 65 6.11 3.76 -1.72
N LEU A 66 5.85 2.72 -2.52
CA LEU A 66 6.41 2.50 -3.86
C LEU A 66 5.39 2.71 -4.98
N GLY A 67 4.12 2.94 -4.64
CA GLY A 67 3.03 2.96 -5.61
C GLY A 67 2.53 1.56 -5.98
N ARG A 68 1.53 1.52 -6.84
CA ARG A 68 0.84 0.27 -7.20
C ARG A 68 1.80 -0.70 -7.90
N GLY A 69 1.92 -1.91 -7.34
CA GLY A 69 2.69 -2.98 -7.95
C GLY A 69 1.94 -3.65 -9.11
N GLN A 70 2.69 -4.29 -10.00
CA GLN A 70 2.14 -5.02 -11.14
C GLN A 70 2.06 -6.52 -10.82
N ALA A 71 0.85 -7.10 -10.86
CA ALA A 71 0.70 -8.54 -10.78
C ALA A 71 1.31 -9.20 -12.03
N ILE A 72 2.12 -10.24 -11.84
CA ILE A 72 2.77 -10.97 -12.93
C ILE A 72 2.38 -12.47 -12.94
N PRO A 73 2.51 -13.17 -14.07
CA PRO A 73 2.15 -14.59 -14.18
C PRO A 73 2.95 -15.50 -13.24
N LEU A 74 2.32 -16.57 -12.77
CA LEU A 74 2.92 -17.58 -11.87
C LEU A 74 3.62 -18.73 -12.61
N THR A 75 4.01 -18.54 -13.87
CA THR A 75 4.64 -19.58 -14.67
C THR A 75 5.95 -20.04 -14.03
N GLY A 76 6.12 -21.35 -13.83
CA GLY A 76 7.32 -21.89 -13.19
C GLY A 76 7.40 -21.64 -11.68
N CYS A 77 6.31 -21.20 -11.03
CA CYS A 77 6.24 -21.11 -9.58
C CYS A 77 6.04 -22.50 -8.95
N PRO A 78 6.64 -22.77 -7.77
CA PRO A 78 6.31 -23.97 -7.00
C PRO A 78 4.85 -23.96 -6.53
N ASP A 79 4.32 -25.14 -6.22
CA ASP A 79 2.99 -25.29 -5.65
C ASP A 79 2.80 -24.43 -4.39
N GLY A 80 1.61 -23.87 -4.23
CA GLY A 80 1.24 -23.02 -3.10
C GLY A 80 1.56 -21.53 -3.26
N VAL A 81 2.35 -21.13 -4.27
CA VAL A 81 2.43 -19.72 -4.67
C VAL A 81 1.08 -19.31 -5.25
N ALA A 82 0.52 -18.22 -4.72
CA ALA A 82 -0.78 -17.70 -5.14
C ALA A 82 -0.66 -16.35 -5.86
N GLN A 83 0.44 -15.63 -5.68
CA GLN A 83 0.60 -14.28 -6.22
C GLN A 83 2.07 -13.91 -6.38
N GLN A 84 2.38 -13.23 -7.48
CA GLN A 84 3.61 -12.46 -7.66
C GLN A 84 3.28 -11.02 -8.00
N VAL A 85 4.03 -10.09 -7.42
CA VAL A 85 3.88 -8.66 -7.69
C VAL A 85 5.25 -8.04 -7.90
N ASP A 86 5.35 -7.25 -8.95
CA ASP A 86 6.54 -6.52 -9.36
C ASP A 86 6.44 -5.03 -8.98
N TRP A 87 7.47 -4.53 -8.33
CA TRP A 87 7.73 -3.11 -8.11
C TRP A 87 9.08 -2.76 -8.75
N ASP A 88 9.04 -2.41 -10.04
CA ASP A 88 10.20 -1.96 -10.81
C ASP A 88 11.43 -2.89 -10.70
N GLY A 89 11.19 -4.19 -10.86
CA GLY A 89 12.23 -5.22 -10.78
C GLY A 89 12.41 -5.82 -9.38
N LEU A 90 11.76 -5.27 -8.35
CA LEU A 90 11.61 -5.95 -7.07
C LEU A 90 10.35 -6.82 -7.09
N ILE A 91 10.54 -8.12 -7.33
CA ILE A 91 9.44 -9.06 -7.48
C ILE A 91 9.26 -9.85 -6.20
N LEU A 92 8.10 -9.72 -5.59
CA LEU A 92 7.72 -10.44 -4.37
C LEU A 92 6.82 -11.62 -4.69
N THR A 93 7.04 -12.72 -3.98
CA THR A 93 6.30 -13.98 -4.11
C THR A 93 5.52 -14.23 -2.84
N PHE A 94 4.24 -14.52 -3.00
CA PHE A 94 3.30 -14.74 -1.93
C PHE A 94 2.54 -16.05 -2.11
N THR A 95 2.30 -16.75 -1.01
CA THR A 95 1.17 -17.68 -0.90
C THR A 95 -0.09 -16.90 -0.52
N ASN A 96 -1.23 -17.58 -0.39
CA ASN A 96 -2.47 -16.95 0.10
C ASN A 96 -2.31 -16.29 1.48
N GLU A 97 -1.37 -16.77 2.29
CA GLU A 97 -1.24 -16.36 3.69
C GLU A 97 0.09 -15.69 4.00
N ARG A 98 1.13 -15.87 3.18
CA ARG A 98 2.50 -15.49 3.55
C ARG A 98 3.27 -14.87 2.40
N PHE A 99 4.03 -13.84 2.71
CA PHE A 99 5.21 -13.40 1.95
C PHE A 99 6.32 -14.44 2.11
N VAL A 100 6.77 -15.04 1.02
CA VAL A 100 7.67 -16.21 1.07
C VAL A 100 8.99 -16.04 0.32
N GLY A 101 9.14 -14.98 -0.47
CA GLY A 101 10.39 -14.74 -1.16
C GLY A 101 10.36 -13.50 -2.03
N TRP A 102 11.54 -13.06 -2.44
CA TRP A 102 11.73 -11.97 -3.37
C TRP A 102 12.80 -12.32 -4.40
N ARG A 103 12.76 -11.66 -5.55
CA ARG A 103 13.82 -11.69 -6.56
C ARG A 103 14.00 -10.34 -7.23
N THR A 104 15.23 -10.07 -7.65
CA THR A 104 15.62 -8.98 -8.53
C THR A 104 16.34 -9.57 -9.75
N ALA A 105 16.91 -8.72 -10.60
CA ALA A 105 17.73 -9.17 -11.73
C ALA A 105 18.99 -9.96 -11.31
N SER A 106 19.54 -9.70 -10.12
CA SER A 106 20.83 -10.22 -9.68
C SER A 106 20.78 -11.13 -8.46
N ALA A 107 19.67 -11.10 -7.71
CA ALA A 107 19.57 -11.82 -6.44
C ALA A 107 18.16 -12.35 -6.19
N ARG A 108 18.06 -13.30 -5.25
CA ARG A 108 16.79 -13.84 -4.75
C ARG A 108 16.98 -14.37 -3.34
N ALA A 109 15.92 -14.36 -2.55
CA ALA A 109 15.87 -15.05 -1.26
C ALA A 109 14.48 -15.61 -0.99
N GLY A 110 14.43 -16.68 -0.20
CA GLY A 110 13.19 -17.44 0.05
C GLY A 110 12.73 -18.25 -1.16
N GLN A 111 11.42 -18.41 -1.30
CA GLN A 111 10.79 -19.12 -2.42
C GLN A 111 10.66 -18.19 -3.63
N ALA A 112 11.34 -18.54 -4.72
CA ALA A 112 11.27 -17.83 -5.99
C ALA A 112 10.69 -18.73 -7.08
N CYS A 113 10.05 -18.12 -8.06
CA CYS A 113 9.64 -18.80 -9.29
C CYS A 113 10.82 -18.88 -10.27
N ALA A 114 10.75 -19.85 -11.18
CA ALA A 114 11.80 -20.15 -12.16
C ALA A 114 12.06 -19.01 -13.16
#